data_AF-A0A1E3GXR6-F1
#
_entry.id   AF-A0A1E3GXR6-F1
#
_cell.length_a   1.000
_cell.length_b   1.000
_cell.length_c   1.000
_cell.angle_alpha   90.00
_cell.angle_beta   90.00
_cell.angle_gamma   90.00
#
_symmetry.space_group_name_H-M   'P 1'
#
loop_
_entity.id
_entity.type
_entity.pdbx_description
1 polymer ?
#
loop_
_entity_poly.entity_id
_entity_poly.type
_entity_poly.pdbx_seq_one_letter_code
_entity_poly.pdbx_strand_id
1 'polypeptide(L)'
;MTSITGDNNNDKGLASDSIQFVTVVIGGQLFGLPIHKVHDVFVPESMTRVPLAQPEIAGVLNLRGRIVTAINMRRRLGLPLREGAMASWRSASSSAPSPTA
;
A
#
# COMPACT_ATOMS: atom_id res chain seq x y z
N MET A 1 -32.72 -38.32 -5.58
CA MET A 1 -32.75 -39.52 -6.46
C MET A 1 -32.31 -39.03 -7.83
N THR A 2 -31.14 -39.36 -8.36
CA THR A 2 -30.53 -40.69 -8.45
C THR A 2 -29.00 -40.58 -8.35
N SER A 3 -28.39 -41.50 -7.62
CA SER A 3 -26.94 -41.72 -7.59
C SER A 3 -26.47 -42.38 -8.88
N ILE A 4 -25.26 -42.04 -9.33
CA ILE A 4 -24.39 -42.94 -10.08
C ILE A 4 -22.97 -42.79 -9.54
N THR A 5 -22.56 -43.79 -8.77
CA THR A 5 -21.17 -44.06 -8.37
C THR A 5 -20.38 -44.48 -9.60
N GLY A 6 -19.21 -43.89 -9.78
CA GLY A 6 -18.22 -44.28 -10.76
C GLY A 6 -16.84 -44.09 -10.16
N ASP A 7 -16.37 -45.12 -9.47
CA ASP A 7 -14.99 -45.26 -9.03
C ASP A 7 -14.11 -45.30 -10.28
N ASN A 8 -13.15 -44.38 -10.43
CA ASN A 8 -11.95 -44.57 -11.26
C ASN A 8 -10.89 -43.50 -10.97
N ASN A 9 -10.02 -43.89 -10.03
CA ASN A 9 -8.61 -43.54 -9.89
C ASN A 9 -7.98 -42.78 -11.09
N ASN A 10 -7.90 -41.45 -11.00
CA ASN A 10 -6.80 -40.67 -11.60
C ASN A 10 -6.66 -39.26 -10.99
N ASP A 11 -6.54 -39.17 -9.66
CA ASP A 11 -6.28 -37.91 -8.95
C ASP A 11 -4.79 -37.53 -9.05
N LYS A 12 -4.25 -37.48 -10.27
CA LYS A 12 -3.06 -36.67 -10.56
C LYS A 12 -3.54 -35.23 -10.59
N GLY A 13 -3.69 -34.65 -9.40
CA GLY A 13 -4.10 -33.28 -9.18
C GLY A 13 -3.37 -32.34 -10.14
N LEU A 14 -4.10 -31.84 -11.12
CA LEU A 14 -3.79 -30.59 -11.79
C LEU A 14 -3.87 -29.56 -10.68
N ALA A 15 -2.77 -29.36 -9.96
CA ALA A 15 -2.60 -28.23 -9.08
C ALA A 15 -2.79 -27.00 -9.98
N SER A 16 -4.03 -26.50 -10.00
CA SER A 16 -4.39 -25.26 -10.64
C SER A 16 -3.49 -24.22 -9.99
N ASP A 17 -2.50 -23.73 -10.75
CA ASP A 17 -1.57 -22.70 -10.31
C ASP A 17 -2.39 -21.42 -10.08
N SER A 18 -2.96 -21.30 -8.88
CA SER A 18 -3.85 -20.21 -8.53
C SER A 18 -2.98 -18.98 -8.24
N ILE A 19 -2.95 -18.05 -9.19
CA ILE A 19 -2.19 -16.82 -9.03
C ILE A 19 -2.93 -15.91 -8.04
N GLN A 20 -2.29 -15.64 -6.90
CA GLN A 20 -2.82 -14.82 -5.84
C GLN A 20 -2.32 -13.37 -5.92
N PHE A 21 -3.20 -12.42 -5.64
CA PHE A 21 -2.91 -10.99 -5.68
C PHE A 21 -3.38 -10.28 -4.41
N VAL A 22 -2.61 -9.27 -4.00
CA VAL A 22 -3.09 -8.21 -3.12
C VAL A 22 -3.65 -7.09 -3.98
N THR A 23 -4.90 -6.72 -3.73
CA THR A 23 -5.58 -5.67 -4.50
C THR A 23 -5.59 -4.35 -3.75
N VAL A 24 -5.27 -3.26 -4.45
CA VAL A 24 -5.32 -1.89 -3.92
C VAL A 24 -6.09 -0.98 -4.87
N VAL A 25 -6.77 0.03 -4.33
CA VAL A 25 -7.48 1.02 -5.14
C VAL A 25 -6.71 2.35 -5.11
N ILE A 26 -6.36 2.85 -6.28
CA ILE A 26 -5.62 4.12 -6.45
C ILE A 26 -6.37 4.97 -7.46
N GLY A 27 -6.84 6.15 -7.05
CA GLY A 27 -7.60 7.02 -7.94
C GLY A 27 -8.93 6.43 -8.44
N GLY A 28 -9.52 5.48 -7.72
CA GLY A 28 -10.74 4.79 -8.15
C GLY A 28 -10.48 3.58 -9.07
N GLN A 29 -9.23 3.31 -9.43
CA GLN A 29 -8.84 2.16 -10.24
C GLN A 29 -8.25 1.03 -9.37
N LEU A 30 -8.62 -0.22 -9.67
CA LEU A 30 -8.15 -1.42 -8.99
C LEU A 30 -6.83 -1.89 -9.61
N PHE A 31 -5.82 -2.13 -8.76
CA PHE A 31 -4.52 -2.70 -9.13
C PHE A 31 -4.28 -3.98 -8.34
N GLY A 32 -3.66 -4.98 -8.99
CA GLY A 32 -3.25 -6.24 -8.35
C GLY A 32 -1.73 -6.35 -8.27
N LEU A 33 -1.20 -6.63 -7.08
CA LEU A 33 0.20 -6.96 -6.85
C LEU A 33 0.32 -8.47 -6.58
N PRO A 34 1.22 -9.20 -7.26
CA PRO A 34 1.41 -10.62 -6.97
C PRO A 34 1.78 -10.82 -5.49
N ILE A 35 1.09 -11.73 -4.80
CA ILE A 35 1.19 -11.84 -3.33
C ILE A 35 2.63 -12.10 -2.86
N HIS A 36 3.42 -12.85 -3.63
CA HIS A 36 4.81 -13.17 -3.33
C HIS A 36 5.78 -11.98 -3.49
N LYS A 37 5.34 -10.86 -4.09
CA LYS A 37 6.10 -9.60 -4.16
C LYS A 37 5.73 -8.62 -3.06
N VAL A 38 4.69 -8.90 -2.28
CA VAL A 38 4.24 -8.04 -1.17
C VAL A 38 4.93 -8.51 0.10
N HIS A 39 5.80 -7.67 0.66
CA HIS A 39 6.54 -8.01 1.87
C HIS A 39 5.75 -7.71 3.16
N ASP A 40 5.15 -6.52 3.25
CA ASP A 40 4.38 -6.08 4.41
C ASP A 40 3.27 -5.12 3.94
N VAL A 41 2.15 -5.10 4.67
CA VAL A 41 1.07 -4.12 4.51
C VAL A 41 0.88 -3.41 5.84
N PHE A 42 1.11 -2.10 5.87
CA PHE A 42 1.07 -1.32 7.10
C PHE A 42 0.68 0.13 6.81
N VAL A 43 0.31 0.85 7.87
CA VAL A 43 0.06 2.29 7.83
C VAL A 43 1.23 2.96 8.57
N PRO A 44 2.08 3.76 7.91
CA PRO A 44 3.19 4.42 8.57
C PRO A 44 2.70 5.52 9.52
N GLU A 45 3.23 5.55 10.74
CA GLU A 45 2.93 6.61 11.73
C GLU A 45 3.68 7.91 11.42
N SER A 46 4.91 7.80 10.92
CA SER A 46 5.76 8.94 10.55
C SER A 46 6.59 8.65 9.30
N MET A 47 6.94 9.71 8.59
CA MET A 47 7.71 9.64 7.34
C MET A 47 8.71 10.78 7.30
N THR A 48 9.97 10.47 7.02
CA THR A 48 11.04 11.45 6.91
C THR A 48 11.10 11.98 5.49
N ARG A 49 10.97 13.30 5.31
CA ARG A 49 11.09 13.91 3.98
C ARG A 49 12.53 13.82 3.47
N VAL A 50 12.66 13.53 2.18
CA VAL A 50 13.94 13.53 1.46
C VAL A 50 14.10 14.88 0.75
N PRO A 51 15.10 15.70 1.10
CA PRO A 51 15.36 16.98 0.42
C PRO A 51 15.66 16.77 -1.07
N LEU A 52 15.21 17.69 -1.92
CA LEU A 52 15.45 17.70 -3.37
C LEU A 52 14.94 16.45 -4.12
N ALA A 53 14.16 15.59 -3.46
CA ALA A 53 13.60 14.41 -4.09
C ALA A 53 12.54 14.77 -5.13
N GLN A 54 12.34 13.85 -6.07
CA GLN A 54 11.29 14.00 -7.07
C GLN A 54 9.91 14.10 -6.39
N PRO A 55 8.96 14.85 -6.97
CA PRO A 55 7.56 14.92 -6.58
C PRO A 55 6.92 13.61 -6.07
N GLU A 56 7.14 12.52 -6.77
CA GLU A 56 6.57 11.21 -6.44
C GLU A 56 7.15 10.56 -5.19
N ILE A 57 8.30 11.01 -4.71
CA ILE A 57 8.91 10.51 -3.47
C ILE A 57 8.21 11.18 -2.30
N ALA A 58 7.44 10.39 -1.55
CA ALA A 58 6.77 10.85 -0.35
C ALA A 58 7.79 11.04 0.79
N GLY A 59 8.82 10.19 0.85
CA GLY A 59 9.89 10.25 1.83
C GLY A 59 10.57 8.89 2.01
N VAL A 60 11.22 8.72 3.16
CA VAL A 60 11.75 7.44 3.63
C VAL A 60 11.20 7.12 5.01
N LEU A 61 11.11 5.85 5.33
CA LEU A 61 10.70 5.36 6.65
C LEU A 61 11.51 4.13 7.04
N ASN A 62 11.61 3.89 8.34
CA ASN A 62 12.27 2.71 8.88
C ASN A 62 11.23 1.61 9.11
N LEU A 63 11.34 0.52 8.36
CA LEU A 63 10.52 -0.67 8.52
C LEU A 63 11.38 -1.80 9.10
N ARG A 64 11.19 -2.10 10.40
CA ARG A 64 11.92 -3.17 11.13
C ARG A 64 13.45 -3.11 10.96
N GLY A 65 14.02 -1.91 11.05
CA GLY A 65 15.46 -1.69 10.91
C GLY A 65 15.93 -1.52 9.45
N ARG A 66 15.03 -1.51 8.47
CA ARG A 66 15.34 -1.29 7.05
C ARG A 66 14.80 0.05 6.60
N ILE A 67 15.66 0.88 6.01
CA ILE A 67 15.23 2.13 5.38
C ILE A 67 14.56 1.79 4.05
N VAL A 68 13.30 2.16 3.90
CA VAL A 68 12.52 1.97 2.68
C VAL A 68 12.01 3.31 2.16
N THR A 69 11.96 3.44 0.84
CA THR A 69 11.46 4.64 0.16
C THR A 69 9.95 4.55 -0.02
N ALA A 70 9.24 5.56 0.46
CA ALA A 70 7.80 5.69 0.24
C ALA A 70 7.55 6.48 -1.06
N ILE A 71 6.81 5.88 -1.99
CA ILE A 71 6.42 6.49 -3.25
C ILE A 71 4.92 6.82 -3.20
N ASN A 72 4.56 8.06 -3.51
CA ASN A 72 3.17 8.45 -3.68
C ASN A 72 2.66 7.95 -5.04
N MET A 73 1.93 6.84 -5.02
CA MET A 73 1.42 6.21 -6.24
C MET A 73 0.48 7.10 -7.05
N ARG A 74 -0.29 8.00 -6.43
CA ARG A 74 -1.13 8.94 -7.21
C ARG A 74 -0.27 9.86 -8.06
N ARG A 75 0.78 10.45 -7.46
CA ARG A 75 1.73 11.30 -8.21
C ARG A 75 2.48 10.50 -9.26
N ARG A 76 2.93 9.29 -8.93
CA ARG A 76 3.64 8.40 -9.87
C ARG A 76 2.80 8.03 -11.09
N LEU A 77 1.48 7.88 -10.91
CA LEU A 77 0.53 7.56 -11.97
C LEU A 77 -0.07 8.81 -12.64
N GLY A 78 0.38 10.02 -12.30
CA GLY A 78 -0.16 11.27 -12.87
C GLY A 78 -1.59 11.60 -12.43
N LEU A 79 -2.07 11.00 -11.33
CA LEU A 79 -3.41 11.20 -10.80
C LEU A 79 -3.46 12.43 -9.88
N PRO A 80 -4.61 13.14 -9.81
CA PRO A 80 -4.77 14.31 -8.94
C PRO A 80 -4.54 13.91 -7.47
N LEU A 81 -3.98 14.82 -6.66
CA LEU A 81 -3.77 14.55 -5.23
C LEU A 81 -5.11 14.30 -4.54
N ARG A 82 -5.14 13.44 -3.53
CA ARG A 82 -6.35 13.20 -2.73
C ARG A 82 -6.71 14.49 -2.00
N GLU A 83 -7.88 15.03 -2.31
CA GLU A 83 -8.48 16.15 -1.60
C GLU A 83 -8.62 15.75 -0.11
N GLY A 84 -7.99 16.52 0.80
CA GLY A 84 -8.00 16.26 2.24
C GLY A 84 -6.71 15.69 2.87
N ALA A 85 -5.68 15.29 2.10
CA ALA A 85 -4.39 14.86 2.70
C ALA A 85 -3.63 16.01 3.40
N MET A 86 -4.02 17.26 3.13
CA MET A 86 -3.46 18.48 3.72
C MET A 86 -4.35 19.14 4.79
N ALA A 87 -5.30 18.43 5.40
CA ALA A 87 -6.23 19.03 6.38
C ALA A 87 -6.10 18.49 7.81
N SER A 88 -5.56 17.27 8.03
CA SER A 88 -5.57 16.67 9.36
C SER A 88 -4.30 16.90 10.21
N TRP A 89 -3.15 17.19 9.61
CA TRP A 89 -1.89 17.29 10.39
C TRP A 89 -1.67 18.68 11.02
N ARG A 90 -2.35 19.72 10.54
CA ARG A 90 -2.24 21.09 11.09
C ARG A 90 -2.94 21.28 12.43
N SER A 91 -3.79 20.35 12.86
CA SER A 91 -4.55 20.47 14.12
C SER A 91 -3.86 19.85 15.34
N ALA A 92 -2.69 19.23 15.20
CA ALA A 92 -1.99 18.59 16.32
C ALA A 92 -0.83 19.42 16.91
N SER A 93 -0.59 20.65 16.44
CA SER A 93 0.53 21.48 16.93
C SER A 93 0.21 22.96 17.15
N SER A 94 -1.02 23.30 17.57
CA SER A 94 -1.30 24.65 18.09
C SER A 94 -0.92 24.75 19.58
N SER A 95 0.38 24.76 19.86
CA SER A 95 0.91 25.32 21.10
C SER A 95 2.29 25.90 20.84
N ALA A 96 2.34 27.01 20.11
CA ALA A 96 3.52 27.87 20.11
C ALA A 96 3.47 28.70 21.41
N PRO A 97 4.53 28.70 22.24
CA PRO A 97 4.60 29.63 23.37
C PRO A 97 4.87 31.05 22.85
N SER A 98 4.11 32.00 23.37
CA SER A 98 4.29 33.43 23.16
C SER A 98 5.68 33.87 23.62
N PRO A 99 6.45 34.66 22.84
CA PRO A 99 7.64 35.33 23.36
C PRO A 99 7.19 36.50 24.23
N THR A 100 7.30 36.34 25.55
CA THR A 100 7.18 37.46 26.49
C THR A 100 8.39 38.37 26.33
N ALA A 101 8.12 39.66 26.24
CA ALA A 101 9.06 40.78 26.17
C ALA A 101 9.97 40.89 27.41
#